data_AF-X0X7F9-F1
#
_entry.id   AF-X0X7F9-F1
#
_cell.length_a   1.000
_cell.length_b   1.000
_cell.length_c   1.000
_cell.angle_alpha   90.00
_cell.angle_beta   90.00
_cell.angle_gamma   90.00
#
_symmetry.space_group_name_H-M   'P 1'
#
loop_
_entity.id
_entity.type
_entity.pdbx_description
1 polymer ?
#
loop_
_entity_poly.entity_id
_entity_poly.type
_entity_poly.pdbx_seq_one_letter_code
_entity_poly.pdbx_strand_id
1 'polypeptide(L)'
;EAIEAEFIFWPSFKDGTEPDLVIVVGTYYLLIEAKYLSGFGEETKITKAQLVREIENGKLDAENYAKDFRLIAITGDPYYEENNFRVIPEAFLPHFTWTNWQSVSIFLNSVLESKKAIGKQERIFASDLCELLDRKKLRGFRSFDVLSNVPSLRVCPSIFFEARTAKFRGAFIGFADNLQGSVVAHLGNSQE
;
A
#
# COMPACT_ATOMS: atom_id res chain seq x y z
N GLU A 1 13.91 -26.19 -1.76
CA GLU A 1 13.28 -26.01 -3.08
C GLU A 1 11.99 -25.26 -2.92
N ALA A 2 11.70 -24.29 -3.79
CA ALA A 2 10.35 -23.74 -3.85
C ALA A 2 9.47 -24.81 -4.49
N ILE A 3 8.58 -25.40 -3.69
CA ILE A 3 7.45 -26.18 -4.20
C ILE A 3 6.70 -25.26 -5.17
N GLU A 4 6.32 -25.78 -6.34
CA GLU A 4 5.59 -25.01 -7.36
C GLU A 4 4.43 -24.24 -6.72
N ALA A 5 4.34 -22.95 -7.03
CA ALA A 5 3.26 -22.11 -6.52
C ALA A 5 1.97 -22.43 -7.28
N GLU A 6 0.90 -22.73 -6.55
CA GLU A 6 -0.42 -22.94 -7.11
C GLU A 6 -1.23 -21.64 -7.02
N PHE A 7 -1.85 -21.24 -8.13
CA PHE A 7 -2.68 -20.04 -8.23
C PHE A 7 -4.14 -20.46 -8.38
N ILE A 8 -4.97 -20.09 -7.41
CA ILE A 8 -6.39 -20.41 -7.36
C ILE A 8 -7.16 -19.10 -7.51
N PHE A 9 -7.75 -18.90 -8.69
CA PHE A 9 -8.53 -17.70 -8.99
C PHE A 9 -10.01 -17.95 -8.66
N TRP A 10 -10.66 -16.96 -8.05
CA TRP A 10 -12.09 -16.98 -7.75
C TRP A 10 -12.60 -18.21 -6.98
N PRO A 11 -11.91 -18.69 -5.93
CA PRO A 11 -12.48 -19.78 -5.13
C PRO A 11 -13.71 -19.27 -4.39
N SER A 12 -14.88 -19.87 -4.65
CA SER A 12 -16.07 -19.58 -3.83
C SER A 12 -15.90 -20.26 -2.48
N PHE A 13 -15.80 -19.48 -1.40
CA PHE A 13 -15.89 -20.00 -0.04
C PHE A 13 -17.31 -20.53 0.25
N LYS A 14 -17.46 -21.27 1.35
CA LYS A 14 -18.73 -21.90 1.74
C LYS A 14 -19.89 -20.90 1.90
N ASP A 15 -19.58 -19.63 2.13
CA ASP A 15 -20.54 -18.53 2.25
C ASP A 15 -20.81 -17.79 0.92
N GLY A 16 -20.27 -18.28 -0.20
CA GLY A 16 -20.43 -17.72 -1.53
C GLY A 16 -19.54 -16.51 -1.81
N THR A 17 -18.53 -16.27 -0.99
CA THR A 17 -17.60 -15.14 -1.18
C THR A 17 -16.41 -15.57 -2.02
N GLU A 18 -15.90 -14.65 -2.85
CA GLU A 18 -14.87 -14.94 -3.84
C GLU A 18 -13.74 -13.93 -3.68
N PRO A 19 -12.55 -14.35 -3.20
CA PRO A 19 -11.37 -13.50 -3.18
C PRO A 19 -10.79 -13.38 -4.59
N ASP A 20 -10.01 -12.31 -4.82
CA ASP A 20 -9.40 -12.08 -6.14
C ASP A 20 -8.42 -13.20 -6.52
N LEU A 21 -7.57 -13.63 -5.59
CA LEU A 21 -6.56 -14.67 -5.83
C LEU A 21 -6.11 -15.34 -4.53
N VAL A 22 -5.95 -16.65 -4.57
CA VAL A 22 -5.20 -17.42 -3.56
C VAL A 22 -3.92 -17.97 -4.19
N ILE A 23 -2.81 -17.87 -3.45
CA ILE A 23 -1.52 -18.46 -3.81
C ILE A 23 -1.10 -19.44 -2.72
N VAL A 24 -0.98 -20.72 -3.06
CA VAL A 24 -0.43 -21.74 -2.17
C VAL A 24 1.02 -21.97 -2.56
N VAL A 25 1.95 -21.65 -1.65
CA VAL A 25 3.39 -21.72 -1.92
C VAL A 25 4.18 -22.04 -0.67
N GLY A 26 5.02 -23.08 -0.74
CA GLY A 26 5.81 -23.53 0.41
C GLY A 26 4.90 -23.89 1.60
N THR A 27 5.09 -23.21 2.74
CA THR A 27 4.26 -23.38 3.94
C THR A 27 3.08 -22.41 4.00
N TYR A 28 2.89 -21.55 3.00
CA TYR A 28 1.94 -20.45 3.07
C TYR A 28 0.70 -20.68 2.21
N TYR A 29 -0.43 -20.19 2.73
CA TYR A 29 -1.66 -19.93 2.01
C TYR A 29 -1.87 -18.41 2.01
N LEU A 30 -1.68 -17.79 0.86
CA LEU A 30 -1.76 -16.33 0.70
C LEU A 30 -3.07 -15.98 0.01
N LEU A 31 -3.99 -15.34 0.73
CA LEU A 31 -5.17 -14.72 0.14
C LEU A 31 -4.82 -13.30 -0.25
N ILE A 32 -5.00 -12.96 -1.52
CA ILE A 32 -4.78 -11.62 -2.05
C ILE A 32 -6.13 -10.95 -2.28
N GLU A 33 -6.29 -9.76 -1.71
CA GLU A 33 -7.44 -8.90 -1.96
C GLU A 33 -6.93 -7.56 -2.50
N ALA A 34 -7.29 -7.22 -3.72
CA ALA A 34 -6.68 -6.13 -4.48
C ALA A 34 -7.70 -5.04 -4.83
N LYS A 35 -7.55 -3.87 -4.22
CA LYS A 35 -8.40 -2.70 -4.44
C LYS A 35 -7.66 -1.60 -5.18
N TYR A 36 -8.34 -0.91 -6.10
CA TYR A 36 -7.81 0.27 -6.77
C TYR A 36 -8.52 1.56 -6.35
N LEU A 37 -9.83 1.66 -6.60
CA LEU A 37 -10.66 2.83 -6.26
C LEU A 37 -11.87 2.48 -5.38
N SER A 38 -12.05 1.20 -5.08
CA SER A 38 -13.10 0.71 -4.20
C SER A 38 -12.56 0.48 -2.80
N GLY A 39 -13.37 0.77 -1.79
CA GLY A 39 -13.10 0.35 -0.42
C GLY A 39 -13.42 -1.13 -0.22
N PHE A 40 -13.18 -1.61 1.00
CA PHE A 40 -13.63 -2.93 1.44
C PHE A 40 -15.11 -2.88 1.82
N GLY A 41 -15.83 -3.97 1.58
CA GLY A 41 -17.24 -4.08 1.96
C GLY A 41 -17.43 -3.90 3.48
N GLU A 42 -18.29 -2.96 3.85
CA GLU A 42 -18.63 -2.69 5.26
C GLU A 42 -19.49 -3.81 5.86
N GLU A 43 -19.52 -3.84 7.19
CA GLU A 43 -20.44 -4.72 7.92
C GLU A 43 -21.89 -4.28 7.70
N THR A 44 -22.78 -5.26 7.55
CA THR A 44 -24.22 -5.05 7.48
C THR A 44 -24.91 -5.85 8.59
N LYS A 45 -26.23 -5.66 8.75
CA LYS A 45 -27.03 -6.44 9.71
C LYS A 45 -26.97 -7.95 9.50
N ILE A 46 -26.58 -8.40 8.31
CA ILE A 46 -26.61 -9.81 7.89
C ILE A 46 -25.23 -10.33 7.47
N THR A 47 -24.23 -9.48 7.29
CA THR A 47 -22.90 -9.87 6.82
C THR A 47 -21.81 -9.15 7.59
N LYS A 48 -20.80 -9.89 8.05
CA LYS A 48 -19.55 -9.32 8.56
C LYS A 48 -18.87 -8.46 7.50
N ALA A 49 -18.04 -7.52 7.94
CA ALA A 49 -17.17 -6.78 7.05
C ALA A 49 -16.28 -7.71 6.22
N GLN A 50 -16.00 -7.30 4.99
CA GLN A 50 -15.34 -8.12 3.98
C GLN A 50 -14.01 -8.72 4.49
N LEU A 51 -13.13 -7.89 5.05
CA LEU A 51 -11.81 -8.32 5.53
C LEU A 51 -11.88 -9.35 6.66
N VAL A 52 -12.86 -9.21 7.56
CA VAL A 52 -13.05 -10.15 8.67
C VAL A 52 -13.47 -11.51 8.14
N ARG A 53 -14.41 -11.51 7.19
CA ARG A 53 -14.92 -12.72 6.55
C ARG A 53 -13.85 -13.45 5.74
N GLU A 54 -13.03 -12.71 5.00
CA GLU A 54 -11.90 -13.27 4.23
C GLU A 54 -10.84 -13.91 5.14
N ILE A 55 -10.52 -13.29 6.27
CA ILE A 55 -9.58 -13.88 7.24
C ILE A 55 -10.17 -15.15 7.85
N GLU A 56 -11.43 -15.15 8.26
CA GLU A 56 -12.07 -16.33 8.86
C GLU A 56 -12.12 -17.50 7.88
N ASN A 57 -12.64 -17.27 6.68
CA ASN A 57 -12.77 -18.32 5.67
C ASN A 57 -11.40 -18.79 5.15
N GLY A 58 -10.48 -17.86 4.90
CA GLY A 58 -9.14 -18.18 4.44
C GLY A 58 -8.34 -18.98 5.47
N LYS A 59 -8.51 -18.70 6.77
CA LYS A 59 -7.90 -19.53 7.84
C LYS A 59 -8.45 -20.96 7.82
N LEU A 60 -9.77 -21.10 7.77
CA LEU A 60 -10.43 -22.42 7.70
C LEU A 60 -9.99 -23.20 6.47
N ASP A 61 -9.80 -22.52 5.33
CA ASP A 61 -9.37 -23.19 4.12
C ASP A 61 -7.89 -23.58 4.19
N ALA A 62 -7.02 -22.70 4.69
CA ALA A 62 -5.60 -22.98 4.89
C ALA A 62 -5.34 -24.20 5.82
N GLU A 63 -6.21 -24.42 6.81
CA GLU A 63 -6.18 -25.62 7.66
C GLU A 63 -6.36 -26.91 6.85
N ASN A 64 -7.23 -26.91 5.83
CA ASN A 64 -7.42 -28.06 4.94
C ASN A 64 -6.17 -28.38 4.10
N TYR A 65 -5.35 -27.36 3.81
CA TYR A 65 -4.08 -27.49 3.09
C TYR A 65 -2.88 -27.70 4.02
N ALA A 66 -3.07 -27.67 5.35
CA ALA A 66 -2.00 -27.66 6.36
C ALA A 66 -0.96 -26.55 6.10
N LYS A 67 -1.43 -25.31 5.89
CA LYS A 67 -0.60 -24.12 5.58
C LYS A 67 -0.82 -22.99 6.57
N ASP A 68 0.17 -22.11 6.66
CA ASP A 68 0.10 -20.84 7.39
C ASP A 68 -0.67 -19.80 6.58
N PHE A 69 -1.81 -19.36 7.11
CA PHE A 69 -2.65 -18.36 6.46
C PHE A 69 -2.12 -16.93 6.61
N ARG A 70 -2.12 -16.18 5.49
CA ARG A 70 -1.97 -14.72 5.45
C ARG A 70 -2.96 -14.09 4.47
N LEU A 71 -3.65 -13.04 4.91
CA LEU A 71 -4.36 -12.10 4.04
C LEU A 71 -3.42 -10.95 3.66
N ILE A 72 -3.27 -10.68 2.36
CA ILE A 72 -2.52 -9.55 1.83
C ILE A 72 -3.49 -8.61 1.10
N ALA A 73 -3.77 -7.47 1.72
CA ALA A 73 -4.51 -6.39 1.07
C ALA A 73 -3.57 -5.51 0.23
N ILE A 74 -3.92 -5.27 -1.02
CA ILE A 74 -3.21 -4.35 -1.92
C ILE A 74 -4.15 -3.20 -2.24
N THR A 75 -3.81 -1.97 -1.85
CA THR A 75 -4.64 -0.79 -2.17
C THR A 75 -3.94 0.22 -3.06
N GLY A 76 -4.72 1.18 -3.58
CA GLY A 76 -4.20 2.36 -4.29
C GLY A 76 -3.64 3.45 -3.36
N ASP A 77 -3.80 3.28 -2.05
CA ASP A 77 -3.42 4.31 -1.07
C ASP A 77 -1.89 4.44 -0.96
N PRO A 78 -1.36 5.68 -0.94
CA PRO A 78 0.08 5.90 -0.86
C PRO A 78 0.67 5.54 0.51
N TYR A 79 -0.16 5.40 1.55
CA TYR A 79 0.23 5.03 2.91
C TYR A 79 -0.87 4.19 3.59
N TYR A 80 -0.53 3.54 4.71
CA TYR A 80 -1.47 2.73 5.47
C TYR A 80 -2.51 3.63 6.16
N GLU A 81 -3.75 3.58 5.68
CA GLU A 81 -4.87 4.31 6.27
C GLU A 81 -5.56 3.43 7.31
N GLU A 82 -5.31 3.69 8.59
CA GLU A 82 -5.80 2.87 9.70
C GLU A 82 -7.32 2.66 9.64
N ASN A 83 -8.08 3.70 9.25
CA ASN A 83 -9.54 3.64 9.14
C ASN A 83 -10.03 2.51 8.23
N ASN A 84 -9.29 2.16 7.18
CA ASN A 84 -9.67 1.08 6.26
C ASN A 84 -9.58 -0.31 6.90
N PHE A 85 -8.84 -0.43 8.00
CA PHE A 85 -8.49 -1.71 8.62
C PHE A 85 -8.93 -1.82 10.08
N ARG A 86 -9.54 -0.77 10.66
CA ARG A 86 -10.08 -0.77 12.03
C ARG A 86 -11.09 -1.87 12.32
N VAL A 87 -11.73 -2.40 11.27
CA VAL A 87 -12.69 -3.49 11.39
C VAL A 87 -12.03 -4.85 11.68
N ILE A 88 -10.71 -4.98 11.50
CA ILE A 88 -9.97 -6.21 11.76
C ILE A 88 -9.75 -6.36 13.27
N PRO A 89 -10.25 -7.43 13.92
CA PRO A 89 -9.98 -7.69 15.33
C PRO A 89 -8.49 -7.93 15.62
N GLU A 90 -8.02 -7.59 16.82
CA GLU A 90 -6.61 -7.78 17.22
C GLU A 90 -6.10 -9.21 17.01
N ALA A 91 -6.95 -10.21 17.27
CA ALA A 91 -6.63 -11.62 17.08
C ALA A 91 -6.30 -11.99 15.63
N PHE A 92 -6.73 -11.18 14.66
CA PHE A 92 -6.53 -11.40 13.23
C PHE A 92 -5.36 -10.58 12.67
N LEU A 93 -4.88 -9.56 13.38
CA LEU A 93 -3.74 -8.73 12.95
C LEU A 93 -2.48 -9.55 12.62
N PRO A 94 -2.11 -10.62 13.36
CA PRO A 94 -0.98 -11.43 12.97
C PRO A 94 -1.13 -12.02 11.56
N HIS A 95 -2.34 -12.35 11.13
CA HIS A 95 -2.62 -12.96 9.83
C HIS A 95 -2.84 -11.95 8.71
N PHE A 96 -2.79 -10.66 9.00
CA PHE A 96 -3.07 -9.61 8.04
C PHE A 96 -1.80 -8.85 7.67
N THR A 97 -1.68 -8.49 6.40
CA THR A 97 -0.64 -7.60 5.90
C THR A 97 -1.23 -6.68 4.85
N TRP A 98 -0.80 -5.43 4.86
CA TRP A 98 -1.16 -4.45 3.85
C TRP A 98 0.06 -4.04 3.04
N THR A 99 -0.15 -3.82 1.76
CA THR A 99 0.78 -3.17 0.84
C THR A 99 -0.01 -2.33 -0.17
N ASN A 100 0.68 -1.64 -1.06
CA ASN A 100 0.05 -0.84 -2.09
C ASN A 100 0.62 -1.10 -3.48
N TRP A 101 -0.10 -0.64 -4.50
CA TRP A 101 0.31 -0.80 -5.90
C TRP A 101 1.64 -0.14 -6.24
N GLN A 102 2.04 0.90 -5.50
CA GLN A 102 3.37 1.51 -5.66
C GLN A 102 4.47 0.55 -5.23
N SER A 103 4.30 -0.14 -4.10
CA SER A 103 5.21 -1.17 -3.61
C SER A 103 5.27 -2.36 -4.54
N VAL A 104 4.12 -2.79 -5.11
CA VAL A 104 4.06 -3.82 -6.15
C VAL A 104 4.86 -3.40 -7.39
N SER A 105 4.70 -2.14 -7.84
CA SER A 105 5.46 -1.60 -8.98
C SER A 105 6.97 -1.61 -8.71
N ILE A 106 7.41 -1.22 -7.50
CA ILE A 106 8.82 -1.28 -7.09
C ILE A 106 9.34 -2.71 -7.12
N PHE A 107 8.57 -3.66 -6.57
CA PHE A 107 8.92 -5.08 -6.58
C PHE A 107 9.10 -5.60 -8.02
N LEU A 108 8.14 -5.35 -8.91
CA LEU A 108 8.21 -5.79 -10.31
C LEU A 108 9.46 -5.23 -11.01
N ASN A 109 9.75 -3.94 -10.81
CA ASN A 109 10.94 -3.32 -11.38
C ASN A 109 12.22 -3.97 -10.87
N SER A 110 12.30 -4.26 -9.57
CA SER A 110 13.46 -4.95 -8.99
C SER A 110 13.69 -6.34 -9.59
N VAL A 111 12.60 -7.07 -9.88
CA VAL A 111 12.67 -8.38 -10.53
C VAL A 111 13.15 -8.25 -11.97
N LEU A 112 12.59 -7.29 -12.72
CA LEU A 112 12.96 -7.03 -14.13
C LEU A 112 14.42 -6.58 -14.29
N GLU A 113 14.93 -5.78 -13.35
CA GLU A 113 16.31 -5.27 -13.31
C GLU A 113 17.30 -6.29 -12.73
N SER A 114 16.82 -7.29 -11.99
CA SER A 114 17.68 -8.31 -11.40
C SER A 114 18.33 -9.21 -12.46
N LYS A 115 19.50 -9.76 -12.13
CA LYS A 115 20.18 -10.79 -12.93
C LYS A 115 19.50 -12.17 -12.85
N LYS A 116 18.37 -12.30 -12.14
CA LYS A 116 17.67 -13.58 -12.05
C LYS A 116 17.13 -13.97 -13.42
N ALA A 117 17.31 -15.23 -13.77
CA ALA A 117 16.72 -15.79 -14.97
C ALA A 117 15.21 -15.96 -14.75
N ILE A 118 14.44 -14.96 -15.16
CA ILE A 118 13.00 -15.09 -15.40
C ILE A 118 12.79 -15.45 -16.86
N GLY A 119 11.81 -16.29 -17.15
CA GLY A 119 11.49 -16.66 -18.52
C GLY A 119 11.03 -15.45 -19.34
N LYS A 120 11.07 -15.60 -20.67
CA LYS A 120 10.75 -14.51 -21.60
C LYS A 120 9.30 -14.04 -21.44
N GLN A 121 8.38 -14.98 -21.20
CA GLN A 121 6.95 -14.68 -21.09
C GLN A 121 6.66 -13.92 -19.79
N GLU A 122 7.20 -14.36 -18.66
CA GLU A 122 7.07 -13.68 -17.36
C GLU A 122 7.65 -12.26 -17.42
N ARG A 123 8.77 -12.09 -18.12
CA ARG A 123 9.36 -10.76 -18.35
C ARG A 123 8.43 -9.85 -19.15
N ILE A 124 7.78 -10.36 -20.19
CA ILE A 124 6.79 -9.59 -20.97
C ILE A 124 5.60 -9.21 -20.10
N PHE A 125 4.99 -10.17 -19.40
CA PHE A 125 3.83 -9.91 -18.53
C PHE A 125 4.15 -8.90 -17.42
N ALA A 126 5.31 -9.03 -16.77
CA ALA A 126 5.74 -8.09 -15.75
C ALA A 126 5.98 -6.68 -16.33
N SER A 127 6.48 -6.58 -17.57
CA SER A 127 6.69 -5.29 -18.23
C SER A 127 5.37 -4.61 -18.59
N ASP A 128 4.41 -5.38 -19.15
CA ASP A 128 3.07 -4.89 -19.48
C ASP A 128 2.32 -4.42 -18.23
N LEU A 129 2.45 -5.15 -17.11
CA LEU A 129 1.87 -4.76 -15.83
C LEU A 129 2.51 -3.47 -15.31
N CYS A 130 3.84 -3.33 -15.37
CA CYS A 130 4.51 -2.08 -15.02
C CYS A 130 4.00 -0.88 -15.83
N GLU A 131 3.82 -1.04 -17.15
CA GLU A 131 3.28 0.01 -18.02
C GLU A 131 1.82 0.36 -17.65
N LEU A 132 1.00 -0.65 -17.34
CA LEU A 132 -0.37 -0.42 -16.86
C LEU A 132 -0.38 0.38 -15.54
N LEU A 133 0.44 -0.01 -14.57
CA LEU A 133 0.53 0.69 -13.28
C LEU A 133 1.00 2.14 -13.47
N ASP A 134 1.92 2.40 -14.39
CA ASP A 134 2.38 3.75 -14.73
C ASP A 134 1.25 4.59 -15.33
N ARG A 135 0.53 4.07 -16.32
CA ARG A 135 -0.64 4.73 -16.92
C ARG A 135 -1.74 5.03 -15.90
N LYS A 136 -1.90 4.17 -14.90
CA LYS A 136 -2.84 4.36 -13.77
C LYS A 136 -2.30 5.28 -12.67
N LYS A 137 -1.10 5.85 -12.82
CA LYS A 137 -0.44 6.69 -11.79
C LYS A 137 -0.22 5.96 -10.45
N LEU A 138 -0.11 4.63 -10.52
CA LEU A 138 0.16 3.75 -9.38
C LEU A 138 1.64 3.40 -9.24
N ARG A 139 2.49 3.93 -10.13
CA ARG A 139 3.93 3.84 -10.01
C ARG A 139 4.40 4.80 -8.91
N GLY A 140 5.20 4.30 -7.97
CA GLY A 140 5.83 5.14 -6.96
C GLY A 140 6.73 6.19 -7.60
N PHE A 141 6.89 7.34 -6.94
CA PHE A 141 7.89 8.33 -7.33
C PHE A 141 9.26 7.63 -7.37
N ARG A 142 9.87 7.54 -8.55
CA ARG A 142 11.15 6.82 -8.78
C ARG A 142 12.38 7.55 -8.23
N SER A 143 12.19 8.31 -7.16
CA SER A 143 13.24 9.11 -6.51
C SER A 143 13.83 10.19 -7.44
N PHE A 144 14.62 11.07 -6.83
CA PHE A 144 15.57 11.91 -7.55
C PHE A 144 16.83 11.13 -7.95
N ASP A 145 16.83 9.80 -7.93
CA ASP A 145 17.98 9.00 -8.35
C ASP A 145 18.38 9.25 -9.82
N VAL A 146 17.43 9.70 -10.64
CA VAL A 146 17.71 10.22 -12.00
C VAL A 146 18.50 11.54 -11.95
N LEU A 147 18.29 12.35 -10.91
CA LEU A 147 19.09 13.54 -10.61
C LEU A 147 20.45 13.21 -9.97
N SER A 148 20.69 11.99 -9.49
CA SER A 148 22.02 11.56 -9.02
C SER A 148 23.08 11.60 -10.12
N ASN A 149 22.65 11.53 -11.39
CA ASN A 149 23.49 11.71 -12.57
C ASN A 149 23.57 13.17 -13.05
N VAL A 150 22.89 14.11 -12.38
CA VAL A 150 23.02 15.54 -12.64
C VAL A 150 24.24 16.03 -11.85
N PRO A 151 25.26 16.60 -12.50
CA PRO A 151 26.44 17.10 -11.81
C PRO A 151 26.04 18.09 -10.71
N SER A 152 26.23 17.69 -9.45
CA SER A 152 26.07 18.51 -8.25
C SER A 152 24.75 19.30 -8.19
N LEU A 153 23.66 18.62 -7.77
CA LEU A 153 22.67 19.31 -6.96
C LEU A 153 23.40 19.84 -5.72
N ARG A 154 23.67 21.15 -5.72
CA ARG A 154 24.33 21.83 -4.62
C ARG A 154 23.60 21.48 -3.32
N VAL A 155 24.36 21.30 -2.24
CA VAL A 155 23.84 21.17 -0.88
C VAL A 155 22.82 22.29 -0.67
N CYS A 156 21.54 21.93 -0.66
CA CYS A 156 20.47 22.88 -0.45
C CYS A 156 20.27 22.94 1.07
N PRO A 157 20.55 24.07 1.73
CA PRO A 157 20.45 24.17 3.19
C PRO A 157 19.01 24.05 3.72
N SER A 158 18.03 24.01 2.82
CA SER A 158 16.62 23.82 3.14
C SER A 158 15.97 22.89 2.11
N ILE A 159 15.25 21.88 2.59
CA ILE A 159 14.40 20.99 1.78
C ILE A 159 13.13 21.74 1.33
N PHE A 160 12.73 22.78 2.08
CA PHE A 160 11.57 23.58 1.77
C PHE A 160 11.93 24.77 0.89
N PHE A 161 11.10 24.99 -0.13
CA PHE A 161 11.15 26.16 -0.99
C PHE A 161 10.95 27.44 -0.18
N GLU A 162 11.92 28.36 -0.23
CA GLU A 162 11.75 29.67 0.39
C GLU A 162 10.79 30.50 -0.45
N ALA A 163 9.50 30.50 -0.08
CA ALA A 163 8.44 31.20 -0.81
C ALA A 163 8.76 32.69 -1.05
N ARG A 164 9.57 33.31 -0.17
CA ARG A 164 10.05 34.69 -0.29
C ARG A 164 10.99 34.93 -1.48
N THR A 165 11.52 33.89 -2.10
CA THR A 165 12.40 34.01 -3.27
C THR A 165 11.63 33.91 -4.59
N ALA A 166 10.36 33.50 -4.58
CA ALA A 166 9.57 33.34 -5.80
C ALA A 166 9.13 34.70 -6.38
N LYS A 167 9.32 34.87 -7.69
CA LYS A 167 8.87 36.03 -8.48
C LYS A 167 7.35 36.04 -8.69
N PHE A 168 6.73 34.87 -8.68
CA PHE A 168 5.28 34.69 -8.82
C PHE A 168 4.79 33.78 -7.69
N ARG A 169 4.30 34.36 -6.60
CA ARG A 169 3.85 33.62 -5.40
C ARG A 169 2.37 33.24 -5.45
N GLY A 170 1.57 33.90 -6.29
CA GLY A 170 0.12 33.69 -6.34
C GLY A 170 -0.51 33.68 -4.94
N ALA A 171 -1.43 32.74 -4.70
CA ALA A 171 -1.98 32.44 -3.37
C ALA A 171 -1.12 31.49 -2.53
N PHE A 172 0.05 31.07 -3.03
CA PHE A 172 0.95 30.15 -2.35
C PHE A 172 1.91 30.94 -1.44
N ILE A 173 1.34 31.60 -0.44
CA ILE A 173 2.06 32.00 0.77
C ILE A 173 1.94 30.76 1.65
N GLY A 174 3.04 30.02 1.83
CA GLY A 174 3.01 28.80 2.66
C GLY A 174 2.48 29.06 4.07
N PHE A 175 2.40 28.02 4.89
CA PHE A 175 1.86 28.01 6.27
C PHE A 175 2.44 29.04 7.27
N ALA A 176 3.32 29.95 6.83
CA ALA A 176 3.91 31.01 7.64
C ALA A 176 2.87 31.94 8.28
N ASP A 177 1.75 32.23 7.60
CA ASP A 177 0.69 33.09 8.17
C ASP A 177 -0.07 32.38 9.30
N ASN A 178 -0.08 31.04 9.33
CA ASN A 178 -0.69 30.26 10.41
C ASN A 178 0.19 30.11 11.65
N LEU A 179 1.47 30.48 11.59
CA LEU A 179 2.38 30.45 12.75
C LEU A 179 2.37 31.74 13.57
N GLN A 180 1.75 32.82 13.07
CA GLN A 180 1.64 34.08 13.80
C GLN A 180 0.41 34.16 14.73
N GLY A 181 -0.39 33.09 14.82
CA GLY A 181 -1.63 33.05 15.59
C GLY A 181 -1.58 32.31 16.94
N SER A 182 -0.41 31.99 17.51
CA SER A 182 -0.32 31.35 18.83
C SER A 182 0.64 32.07 19.77
N VAL A 183 0.35 33.34 20.05
CA VAL A 183 0.75 33.96 21.31
C VAL A 183 -0.49 34.58 21.92
N VAL A 184 -0.62 34.45 23.24
CA VAL A 184 -1.73 34.83 24.14
C VAL A 184 -2.70 33.65 24.35
N ALA A 185 -2.89 33.08 25.55
CA ALA A 185 -2.52 33.48 26.91
C ALA A 185 -2.57 32.26 27.84
N HIS A 186 -1.60 32.14 28.76
CA HIS A 186 -1.86 31.83 30.16
C HIS A 186 -0.60 32.03 31.00
N LEU A 187 -0.81 32.33 32.29
CA LEU A 187 0.10 32.83 33.33
C LEU A 187 0.15 34.38 33.36
N GLY A 188 -0.35 35.09 34.36
CA GLY A 188 -0.92 34.71 35.65
C GLY A 188 -0.70 35.88 36.62
N ASN A 189 -1.80 36.35 37.21
CA ASN A 189 -1.97 37.03 38.50
C ASN A 189 -1.07 38.21 38.95
N SER A 190 -1.81 39.25 39.34
CA SER A 190 -1.83 39.91 40.67
C SER A 190 -1.10 41.24 40.92
N GLN A 191 -1.87 42.11 41.60
CA GLN A 191 -1.54 43.37 42.31
C GLN A 191 -1.41 44.61 41.41
N GLU A 192 -2.11 45.73 41.61
CA GLU A 192 -2.91 46.30 42.72
C GLU A 192 -4.15 47.01 42.15
#